data_AF-A0A2D8AAW0-F1
#
_entry.id   AF-A0A2D8AAW0-F1
#
_cell.length_a   1.000
_cell.length_b   1.000
_cell.length_c   1.000
_cell.angle_alpha   90.00
_cell.angle_beta   90.00
_cell.angle_gamma   90.00
#
_symmetry.space_group_name_H-M   'P 1'
#
loop_
_entity.id
_entity.type
_entity.pdbx_description
1 polymer ?
#
loop_
_entity_poly.entity_id
_entity_poly.type
_entity_poly.pdbx_seq_one_letter_code
_entity_poly.pdbx_strand_id
1 'polypeptide(L)'
;MDFNLDGYTYITAGGTSGGGIQVDGDYLFSDTNIGLSIDENGKGVWATGVNYDLHLRGLQFDVSDSGISLNRTEQWSTMNVDNMRWGDRNSGRSLGRIVLERYEKGSSLTINPGGAGAVCVGGAGSDETSCAAAGGRWEDRGNEGMTVALKVAFEPEGITSDGSLARNRLTWENNRTVDGSNNPLNGTGTQVIFDGFSTNDGLGPGDSNDYGFQADLKIDVYETRVAKKFSGVDDNGVSGNQGDELIYNDASRTGYSYVANPDLAQQQLRPLGFAVQGNVSFRDLQIDSVQLKHPDVALPETVFSGVVLQNFDITTNLTATPIR
;
A
#
# COMPACT_ATOMS: atom_id res chain seq x y z
N MET A 1 1.80 -7.93 19.93
CA MET A 1 0.66 -8.29 19.08
C MET A 1 0.31 -9.69 19.49
N ASP A 2 -0.88 -9.87 20.02
CA ASP A 2 -1.32 -11.15 20.57
C ASP A 2 -2.50 -11.59 19.70
N PHE A 3 -2.46 -12.83 19.20
CA PHE A 3 -3.49 -13.40 18.33
C PHE A 3 -3.54 -14.92 18.52
N ASN A 4 -4.72 -15.49 18.32
CA ASN A 4 -4.91 -16.91 18.10
C ASN A 4 -5.08 -17.15 16.59
N LEU A 5 -4.47 -18.21 16.07
CA LEU A 5 -4.55 -18.59 14.67
C LEU A 5 -4.94 -20.06 14.56
N ASP A 6 -6.12 -20.30 14.03
CA ASP A 6 -6.54 -21.61 13.53
C ASP A 6 -6.41 -21.60 12.02
N GLY A 7 -5.76 -22.62 11.45
CA GLY A 7 -5.53 -22.62 10.02
C GLY A 7 -5.33 -24.00 9.43
N TYR A 8 -5.73 -24.12 8.18
CA TYR A 8 -5.41 -25.22 7.30
C TYR A 8 -4.63 -24.69 6.10
N THR A 9 -3.53 -25.37 5.77
CA THR A 9 -2.69 -25.01 4.63
C THR A 9 -2.37 -26.26 3.85
N TYR A 10 -2.61 -26.21 2.54
CA TYR A 10 -2.22 -27.24 1.60
C TYR A 10 -1.24 -26.64 0.59
N ILE A 11 -0.06 -27.25 0.48
CA ILE A 11 1.03 -26.76 -0.37
C ILE A 11 1.35 -27.82 -1.41
N THR A 12 1.36 -27.42 -2.68
CA THR A 12 1.76 -28.26 -3.80
C THR A 12 2.88 -27.61 -4.59
N ALA A 13 3.64 -28.44 -5.32
CA ALA A 13 4.52 -27.92 -6.35
C ALA A 13 3.67 -27.46 -7.54
N GLY A 14 3.99 -26.30 -8.09
CA GLY A 14 3.22 -25.70 -9.17
C GLY A 14 3.24 -24.20 -9.06
N GLY A 15 3.65 -23.55 -10.14
CA GLY A 15 3.73 -22.10 -10.27
C GLY A 15 3.22 -21.67 -11.64
N THR A 16 3.00 -20.38 -11.86
CA THR A 16 2.40 -19.88 -13.10
C THR A 16 3.21 -20.29 -14.34
N SER A 17 4.54 -20.40 -14.19
CA SER A 17 5.47 -20.77 -15.27
C SER A 17 6.55 -21.77 -14.85
N GLY A 18 6.16 -22.86 -14.18
CA GLY A 18 6.97 -24.08 -14.02
C GLY A 18 7.88 -24.17 -12.80
N GLY A 19 8.23 -23.05 -12.16
CA GLY A 19 8.93 -22.99 -10.88
C GLY A 19 8.14 -22.21 -9.85
N GLY A 20 7.85 -22.81 -8.68
CA GLY A 20 7.07 -22.18 -7.64
C GLY A 20 6.35 -23.17 -6.74
N ILE A 21 5.60 -22.62 -5.79
CA ILE A 21 4.67 -23.37 -4.95
C ILE A 21 3.28 -22.80 -5.07
N GLN A 22 2.28 -23.67 -5.01
CA GLN A 22 0.89 -23.29 -4.90
C GLN A 22 0.42 -23.58 -3.47
N VAL A 23 -0.37 -22.65 -2.94
CA VAL A 23 -0.91 -22.68 -1.60
C VAL A 23 -2.41 -22.49 -1.67
N ASP A 24 -3.13 -23.45 -1.11
CA ASP A 24 -4.52 -23.31 -0.72
C ASP A 24 -4.57 -23.23 0.81
N GLY A 25 -5.48 -22.42 1.34
CA GLY A 25 -5.61 -22.37 2.80
C GLY A 25 -6.82 -21.62 3.28
N ASP A 26 -7.17 -21.92 4.52
CA ASP A 26 -8.24 -21.28 5.27
C ASP A 26 -7.64 -20.89 6.62
N TYR A 27 -7.76 -19.62 6.99
CA TYR A 27 -7.14 -19.07 8.19
C TYR A 27 -8.15 -18.24 8.96
N LEU A 28 -8.29 -18.54 10.25
CA LEU A 28 -9.07 -17.78 11.20
C LEU A 28 -8.13 -17.18 12.24
N PHE A 29 -7.99 -15.86 12.19
CA PHE A 29 -7.36 -15.09 13.26
C PHE A 29 -8.45 -14.67 14.24
N SER A 30 -8.25 -14.95 15.52
CA SER A 30 -9.20 -14.62 16.58
C SER A 30 -8.52 -13.93 17.75
N ASP A 31 -9.33 -13.22 18.56
CA ASP A 31 -8.90 -12.48 19.75
C ASP A 31 -7.72 -11.52 19.49
N THR A 32 -7.67 -10.95 18.28
CA THR A 32 -6.50 -10.22 17.81
C THR A 32 -6.61 -8.73 18.12
N ASN A 33 -5.49 -8.11 18.54
CA ASN A 33 -5.36 -6.67 18.62
C ASN A 33 -4.24 -6.19 17.69
N ILE A 34 -4.60 -5.37 16.70
CA ILE A 34 -3.68 -4.87 15.67
C ILE A 34 -3.40 -3.39 15.93
N GLY A 35 -2.11 -3.07 16.08
CA GLY A 35 -1.63 -1.70 16.08
C GLY A 35 -1.38 -1.22 14.65
N LEU A 36 -2.14 -0.25 14.17
CA LEU A 36 -1.94 0.31 12.83
C LEU A 36 -0.88 1.40 12.82
N SER A 37 -0.86 2.23 13.86
CA SER A 37 0.16 3.24 14.11
C SER A 37 0.23 3.41 15.61
N ILE A 38 1.38 3.13 16.21
CA ILE A 38 1.56 3.19 17.65
C ILE A 38 2.86 3.95 17.92
N ASP A 39 2.81 4.86 18.88
CA ASP A 39 3.99 5.51 19.43
C ASP A 39 4.74 4.59 20.42
N GLU A 40 5.89 5.07 20.88
CA GLU A 40 6.72 4.41 21.90
C GLU A 40 6.01 4.22 23.26
N ASN A 41 4.91 4.93 23.51
CA ASN A 41 4.13 4.86 24.73
C ASN A 41 2.91 3.93 24.60
N GLY A 42 2.78 3.20 23.50
CA GLY A 42 1.66 2.27 23.26
C GLY A 42 0.37 2.96 22.85
N LYS A 43 0.40 4.25 22.51
CA LYS A 43 -0.77 5.02 22.09
C LYS A 43 -0.77 5.22 20.59
N GLY A 44 -1.95 5.19 19.99
CA GLY A 44 -2.14 5.48 18.58
C GLY A 44 -3.45 4.92 18.07
N VAL A 45 -3.42 4.30 16.90
CA VAL A 45 -4.58 3.72 16.25
C VAL A 45 -4.55 2.20 16.39
N TRP A 46 -5.59 1.67 17.04
CA TRP A 46 -5.71 0.25 17.35
C TRP A 46 -6.99 -0.33 16.76
N ALA A 47 -6.90 -1.46 16.08
CA ALA A 47 -8.04 -2.32 15.80
C ALA A 47 -8.08 -3.41 16.87
N THR A 48 -9.16 -3.47 17.64
CA THR A 48 -9.28 -4.35 18.82
C THR A 48 -10.46 -5.29 18.70
N GLY A 49 -10.30 -6.50 19.24
CA GLY A 49 -11.26 -7.60 19.05
C GLY A 49 -11.41 -7.93 17.57
N VAL A 50 -10.30 -8.13 16.88
CA VAL A 50 -10.28 -8.46 15.46
C VAL A 50 -10.45 -9.96 15.31
N ASN A 51 -11.50 -10.34 14.58
CA ASN A 51 -11.65 -11.67 14.01
C ASN A 51 -11.51 -11.54 12.49
N TYR A 52 -10.60 -12.30 11.90
CA TYR A 52 -10.33 -12.26 10.47
C TYR A 52 -10.35 -13.66 9.89
N ASP A 53 -11.32 -13.90 9.01
CA ASP A 53 -11.42 -15.12 8.23
C ASP A 53 -10.85 -14.86 6.83
N LEU A 54 -9.93 -15.70 6.38
CA LEU A 54 -9.26 -15.60 5.09
C LEU A 54 -9.23 -16.97 4.40
N HIS A 55 -9.75 -17.00 3.18
CA HIS A 55 -9.69 -18.15 2.31
C HIS A 55 -8.85 -17.84 1.07
N LEU A 56 -7.93 -18.73 0.75
CA LEU A 56 -7.01 -18.66 -0.38
C LEU A 56 -7.19 -19.89 -1.25
N ARG A 57 -7.37 -19.69 -2.56
CA ARG A 57 -7.46 -20.76 -3.55
C ARG A 57 -6.54 -20.43 -4.72
N GLY A 58 -5.58 -21.30 -4.96
CA GLY A 58 -4.59 -21.18 -6.00
C GLY A 58 -3.67 -19.97 -5.81
N LEU A 59 -3.24 -19.68 -4.58
CA LEU A 59 -2.15 -18.72 -4.35
C LEU A 59 -0.87 -19.32 -4.90
N GLN A 60 -0.21 -18.66 -5.83
CA GLN A 60 1.03 -19.13 -6.43
C GLN A 60 2.16 -18.20 -6.05
N PHE A 61 3.25 -18.77 -5.54
CA PHE A 61 4.49 -18.08 -5.28
C PHE A 61 5.53 -18.54 -6.29
N ASP A 62 5.91 -17.63 -7.17
CA ASP A 62 6.82 -17.89 -8.28
C ASP A 62 8.10 -17.07 -8.10
N VAL A 63 9.24 -17.74 -8.33
CA VAL A 63 10.56 -17.09 -8.39
C VAL A 63 11.09 -17.29 -9.80
N SER A 64 11.47 -16.18 -10.43
CA SER A 64 11.95 -16.13 -11.80
C SER A 64 13.21 -15.27 -11.90
N ASP A 65 13.87 -15.31 -13.05
CA ASP A 65 15.01 -14.43 -13.35
C ASP A 65 14.62 -12.95 -13.33
N SER A 66 13.33 -12.64 -13.54
CA SER A 66 12.79 -11.28 -13.53
C SER A 66 12.25 -10.83 -12.17
N GLY A 67 12.29 -11.67 -11.13
CA GLY A 67 11.82 -11.30 -9.80
C GLY A 67 10.92 -12.33 -9.13
N ILE A 68 10.25 -11.88 -8.08
CA ILE A 68 9.34 -12.69 -7.27
C ILE A 68 7.91 -12.24 -7.57
N SER A 69 7.02 -13.18 -7.82
CA SER A 69 5.59 -12.89 -7.97
C SER A 69 4.74 -13.77 -7.07
N LEU A 70 3.71 -13.15 -6.52
CA LEU A 70 2.66 -13.77 -5.75
C LEU A 70 1.36 -13.57 -6.51
N ASN A 71 0.85 -14.62 -7.13
CA ASN A 71 -0.38 -14.58 -7.92
C ASN A 71 -1.52 -15.16 -7.09
N ARG A 72 -2.59 -14.38 -6.93
CA ARG A 72 -3.80 -14.75 -6.19
C ARG A 72 -4.90 -15.08 -7.19
N THR A 73 -5.09 -16.37 -7.45
CA THR A 73 -6.12 -16.83 -8.37
C THR A 73 -7.51 -16.47 -7.84
N GLU A 74 -7.84 -16.89 -6.62
CA GLU A 74 -9.07 -16.50 -5.93
C GLU A 74 -8.82 -16.35 -4.42
N GLN A 75 -9.34 -15.27 -3.84
CA GLN A 75 -9.27 -14.99 -2.41
C GLN A 75 -10.56 -14.32 -1.96
N TRP A 76 -11.09 -14.74 -0.81
CA TRP A 76 -12.12 -13.98 -0.12
C TRP A 76 -11.85 -13.94 1.37
N SER A 77 -12.30 -12.88 2.02
CA SER A 77 -12.05 -12.69 3.44
C SER A 77 -13.11 -11.82 4.12
N THR A 78 -13.28 -12.03 5.42
CA THR A 78 -14.12 -11.20 6.28
C THR A 78 -13.33 -10.78 7.50
N MET A 79 -13.02 -9.49 7.60
CA MET A 79 -12.43 -8.89 8.78
C MET A 79 -13.50 -8.18 9.59
N ASN A 80 -13.71 -8.60 10.82
CA ASN A 80 -14.57 -7.93 11.78
C ASN A 80 -13.71 -7.34 12.92
N VAL A 81 -13.65 -6.02 12.98
CA VAL A 81 -12.98 -5.27 14.03
C VAL A 81 -14.03 -4.77 15.01
N ASP A 82 -14.08 -5.34 16.21
CA ASP A 82 -15.08 -4.94 17.21
C ASP A 82 -14.97 -3.47 17.60
N ASN A 83 -13.76 -2.94 17.77
CA ASN A 83 -13.54 -1.52 18.05
C ASN A 83 -12.26 -1.01 17.39
N MET A 84 -12.40 -0.05 16.51
CA MET A 84 -11.32 0.83 16.09
C MET A 84 -11.12 1.91 17.15
N ARG A 85 -9.92 2.09 17.68
CA ARG A 85 -9.64 2.96 18.83
C ARG A 85 -8.53 3.96 18.54
N TRP A 86 -8.66 5.14 19.12
CA TRP A 86 -7.60 6.13 19.24
C TRP A 86 -7.12 6.23 20.69
N GLY A 87 -5.80 6.25 20.88
CA GLY A 87 -5.14 6.24 22.18
C GLY A 87 -4.63 4.85 22.54
N ASP A 88 -4.94 4.37 23.74
CA ASP A 88 -4.51 3.05 24.22
C ASP A 88 -5.37 1.91 23.65
N ARG A 89 -4.81 0.70 23.58
CA ARG A 89 -5.51 -0.50 23.07
C ARG A 89 -6.73 -0.88 23.91
N ASN A 90 -6.71 -0.72 25.23
CA ASN A 90 -7.80 -1.17 26.11
C ASN A 90 -8.78 -0.05 26.44
N SER A 91 -8.25 1.15 26.68
CA SER A 91 -8.98 2.30 27.21
C SER A 91 -9.16 3.44 26.20
N GLY A 92 -8.58 3.32 25.01
CA GLY A 92 -8.70 4.33 23.95
C GLY A 92 -10.13 4.56 23.50
N ARG A 93 -10.41 5.77 23.01
CA ARG A 93 -11.72 6.15 22.50
C ARG A 93 -12.06 5.31 21.28
N SER A 94 -13.20 4.61 21.34
CA SER A 94 -13.70 3.85 20.19
C SER A 94 -14.31 4.78 19.14
N LEU A 95 -13.97 4.51 17.88
CA LEU A 95 -14.55 5.06 16.66
C LEU A 95 -15.59 4.10 16.06
N GLY A 96 -16.02 3.07 16.80
CA GLY A 96 -16.98 2.09 16.33
C GLY A 96 -16.36 0.82 15.77
N ARG A 97 -17.23 -0.02 15.21
CA ARG A 97 -16.91 -1.34 14.63
C ARG A 97 -16.73 -1.20 13.13
N ILE A 98 -15.78 -1.92 12.56
CA ILE A 98 -15.55 -1.96 11.12
C ILE A 98 -15.63 -3.41 10.66
N VAL A 99 -16.45 -3.69 9.66
CA VAL A 99 -16.49 -4.98 8.97
C VAL A 99 -16.08 -4.77 7.52
N LEU A 100 -15.09 -5.52 7.08
CA LEU A 100 -14.58 -5.50 5.72
C LEU A 100 -14.67 -6.91 5.14
N GLU A 101 -15.58 -7.09 4.18
CA GLU A 101 -15.67 -8.26 3.32
C GLU A 101 -14.94 -7.95 2.02
N ARG A 102 -14.07 -8.85 1.57
CA ARG A 102 -13.31 -8.73 0.33
C ARG A 102 -13.48 -9.97 -0.52
N TYR A 103 -13.59 -9.77 -1.81
CA TYR A 103 -13.57 -10.82 -2.81
C TYR A 103 -12.71 -10.41 -4.02
N GLU A 104 -11.71 -11.21 -4.32
CA GLU A 104 -10.67 -10.94 -5.30
C GLU A 104 -10.44 -12.15 -6.20
N LYS A 105 -10.29 -11.89 -7.50
CA LYS A 105 -9.88 -12.90 -8.50
C LYS A 105 -8.79 -12.33 -9.41
N GLY A 106 -7.72 -13.09 -9.62
CA GLY A 106 -6.63 -12.68 -10.51
C GLY A 106 -5.84 -11.46 -10.02
N SER A 107 -5.71 -11.31 -8.70
CA SER A 107 -4.87 -10.28 -8.06
C SER A 107 -3.41 -10.74 -8.04
N SER A 108 -2.45 -9.82 -7.96
CA SER A 108 -1.04 -10.19 -7.88
C SER A 108 -0.21 -9.16 -7.13
N LEU A 109 0.90 -9.63 -6.57
CA LEU A 109 1.97 -8.80 -6.01
C LEU A 109 3.27 -9.24 -6.66
N THR A 110 3.96 -8.34 -7.34
CA THR A 110 5.24 -8.63 -7.99
C THR A 110 6.32 -7.71 -7.45
N ILE A 111 7.52 -8.26 -7.31
CA ILE A 111 8.73 -7.55 -6.90
C ILE A 111 9.77 -7.86 -7.96
N ASN A 112 10.01 -6.88 -8.82
CA ASN A 112 10.87 -7.01 -9.98
C ASN A 112 11.99 -5.96 -9.93
N PRO A 113 13.16 -6.23 -10.51
CA PRO A 113 14.17 -5.21 -10.72
C PRO A 113 13.69 -4.18 -11.75
N GLY A 114 14.15 -2.94 -11.62
CA GLY A 114 13.81 -1.83 -12.52
C GLY A 114 12.98 -0.77 -11.82
N GLY A 115 13.63 0.14 -11.09
CA GLY A 115 12.97 1.10 -10.22
C GLY A 115 12.41 2.35 -10.91
N ALA A 116 12.51 3.52 -10.28
CA ALA A 116 11.74 4.72 -10.66
C ALA A 116 12.28 5.41 -11.92
N GLY A 117 13.52 5.09 -12.34
CA GLY A 117 14.12 5.58 -13.57
C GLY A 117 14.31 7.09 -13.57
N ALA A 118 14.19 7.73 -14.74
CA ALA A 118 14.42 9.15 -14.85
C ALA A 118 13.26 9.99 -14.29
N VAL A 119 13.56 10.92 -13.38
CA VAL A 119 12.57 11.74 -12.68
C VAL A 119 12.96 13.22 -12.72
N CYS A 120 11.97 14.07 -12.96
CA CYS A 120 12.10 15.52 -12.79
C CYS A 120 11.86 15.91 -11.32
N VAL A 121 12.90 16.39 -10.64
CA VAL A 121 12.86 16.80 -9.23
C VAL A 121 12.61 18.30 -9.12
N GLY A 122 11.54 18.70 -8.43
CA GLY A 122 11.25 20.12 -8.16
C GLY A 122 10.68 20.90 -9.34
N GLY A 123 10.29 20.22 -10.41
CA GLY A 123 9.59 20.78 -11.58
C GLY A 123 8.72 19.71 -12.25
N ALA A 124 8.17 20.02 -13.42
CA ALA A 124 7.38 19.10 -14.22
C ALA A 124 8.02 18.94 -15.61
N GLY A 125 8.30 17.72 -16.04
CA GLY A 125 8.90 17.43 -17.34
C GLY A 125 9.12 15.94 -17.55
N SER A 126 8.96 15.48 -18.79
CA SER A 126 9.16 14.08 -19.21
C SER A 126 10.55 13.83 -19.80
N ASP A 127 11.36 14.89 -19.93
CA ASP A 127 12.74 14.84 -20.40
C ASP A 127 13.57 15.93 -19.70
N GLU A 128 14.89 15.87 -19.87
CA GLU A 128 15.82 16.81 -19.25
C GLU A 128 15.52 18.28 -19.60
N THR A 129 15.11 18.53 -20.84
CA THR A 129 14.90 19.88 -21.36
C THR A 129 13.64 20.51 -20.76
N SER A 130 12.53 19.77 -20.74
CA SER A 130 11.24 20.18 -20.16
C SER A 130 11.34 20.31 -18.66
N CYS A 131 12.06 19.42 -17.99
CA CYS A 131 12.29 19.49 -16.56
C CYS A 131 13.06 20.76 -16.17
N ALA A 132 14.16 21.05 -16.86
CA ALA A 132 14.95 22.26 -16.65
C ALA A 132 14.13 23.53 -16.93
N ALA A 133 13.30 23.53 -17.98
CA ALA A 133 12.42 24.64 -18.31
C ALA A 133 11.34 24.90 -17.23
N ALA A 134 10.88 23.86 -16.54
CA ALA A 134 9.94 23.98 -15.43
C ALA A 134 10.60 24.32 -14.08
N GLY A 135 11.90 24.64 -14.08
CA GLY A 135 12.67 24.92 -12.85
C GLY A 135 13.02 23.66 -12.05
N GLY A 136 12.79 22.48 -12.62
CA GLY A 136 13.16 21.20 -12.04
C GLY A 136 14.57 20.76 -12.43
N ARG A 137 15.08 19.77 -11.70
CA ARG A 137 16.33 19.07 -12.00
C ARG A 137 16.01 17.69 -12.53
N TRP A 138 16.51 17.36 -13.72
CA TRP A 138 16.43 16.02 -14.24
C TRP A 138 17.43 15.11 -13.53
N GLU A 139 16.95 13.96 -13.07
CA GLU A 139 17.81 12.92 -12.52
C GLU A 139 17.50 11.64 -13.25
N ASP A 140 18.39 11.25 -14.15
CA ASP A 140 18.39 9.92 -14.75
C ASP A 140 19.04 8.94 -13.77
N ARG A 141 18.25 8.01 -13.26
CA ARG A 141 18.64 7.05 -12.22
C ARG A 141 18.90 5.66 -12.78
N GLY A 142 18.96 5.54 -14.11
CA GLY A 142 19.24 4.28 -14.79
C GLY A 142 18.10 3.26 -14.66
N ASN A 143 18.45 1.99 -14.86
CA ASN A 143 17.54 0.85 -14.78
C ASN A 143 17.68 0.09 -13.45
N GLU A 144 18.58 0.55 -12.59
CA GLU A 144 18.81 0.02 -11.26
C GLU A 144 17.65 0.38 -10.33
N GLY A 145 17.32 -0.50 -9.40
CA GLY A 145 16.24 -0.29 -8.44
C GLY A 145 15.27 -1.46 -8.36
N MET A 146 14.22 -1.26 -7.57
CA MET A 146 13.20 -2.27 -7.28
C MET A 146 11.81 -1.68 -7.52
N THR A 147 10.98 -2.40 -8.25
CA THR A 147 9.56 -2.09 -8.37
C THR A 147 8.75 -3.14 -7.65
N VAL A 148 7.89 -2.68 -6.74
CA VAL A 148 6.86 -3.48 -6.07
C VAL A 148 5.53 -3.09 -6.68
N ALA A 149 4.93 -3.98 -7.47
CA ALA A 149 3.65 -3.73 -8.14
C ALA A 149 2.56 -4.59 -7.51
N LEU A 150 1.51 -3.94 -6.99
CA LEU A 150 0.33 -4.58 -6.42
C LEU A 150 -0.86 -4.37 -7.36
N LYS A 151 -1.39 -5.47 -7.90
CA LYS A 151 -2.68 -5.52 -8.57
C LYS A 151 -3.71 -6.14 -7.63
N VAL A 152 -4.80 -5.43 -7.39
CA VAL A 152 -5.99 -5.97 -6.72
C VAL A 152 -7.17 -5.89 -7.68
N ALA A 153 -7.64 -7.03 -8.16
CA ALA A 153 -8.85 -7.14 -8.97
C ALA A 153 -10.02 -7.54 -8.07
N PHE A 154 -10.85 -6.55 -7.72
CA PHE A 154 -12.05 -6.76 -6.91
C PHE A 154 -13.16 -7.31 -7.80
N GLU A 155 -13.64 -8.49 -7.44
CA GLU A 155 -14.68 -9.19 -8.20
C GLU A 155 -16.09 -8.81 -7.67
N PRO A 156 -17.10 -8.69 -8.54
CA PRO A 156 -18.49 -8.57 -8.10
C PRO A 156 -18.93 -9.73 -7.20
N GLU A 157 -20.03 -9.55 -6.47
CA GLU A 157 -20.58 -10.64 -5.64
C GLU A 157 -20.79 -11.92 -6.46
N GLY A 158 -20.31 -13.04 -5.95
CA GLY A 158 -20.31 -14.29 -6.68
C GLY A 158 -20.09 -15.51 -5.83
N ILE A 159 -20.34 -16.67 -6.44
CA ILE A 159 -20.06 -17.97 -5.83
C ILE A 159 -18.58 -18.28 -6.01
N THR A 160 -17.92 -18.57 -4.90
CA THR A 160 -16.51 -18.96 -4.83
C THR A 160 -16.30 -20.40 -5.31
N SER A 161 -15.05 -20.80 -5.50
CA SER A 161 -14.71 -22.20 -5.83
C SER A 161 -15.12 -23.23 -4.77
N ASP A 162 -15.36 -22.83 -3.51
CA ASP A 162 -15.86 -23.72 -2.47
C ASP A 162 -17.39 -23.71 -2.31
N GLY A 163 -18.10 -22.92 -3.11
CA GLY A 163 -19.56 -22.81 -3.13
C GLY A 163 -20.13 -21.80 -2.14
N SER A 164 -19.30 -21.08 -1.39
CA SER A 164 -19.75 -19.95 -0.56
C SER A 164 -20.02 -18.70 -1.39
N LEU A 165 -20.82 -17.79 -0.85
CA LEU A 165 -21.07 -16.47 -1.46
C LEU A 165 -20.02 -15.50 -0.92
N ALA A 166 -19.25 -14.89 -1.82
CA ALA A 166 -18.29 -13.85 -1.49
C ALA A 166 -18.66 -12.53 -2.16
N ARG A 167 -18.33 -11.43 -1.49
CA ARG A 167 -18.60 -10.07 -1.97
C ARG A 167 -17.59 -9.08 -1.39
N ASN A 168 -17.67 -7.86 -1.90
CA ASN A 168 -16.90 -6.72 -1.42
C ASN A 168 -17.82 -5.74 -0.70
N ARG A 169 -17.63 -5.56 0.61
CA ARG A 169 -18.45 -4.66 1.42
C ARG A 169 -17.68 -4.07 2.59
N LEU A 170 -17.83 -2.76 2.79
CA LEU A 170 -17.33 -2.06 3.97
C LEU A 170 -18.51 -1.58 4.80
N THR A 171 -18.62 -2.07 6.03
CA THR A 171 -19.59 -1.58 7.01
C THR A 171 -18.87 -0.89 8.15
N TRP A 172 -19.25 0.36 8.42
CA TRP A 172 -18.81 1.09 9.60
C TRP A 172 -20.00 1.35 10.53
N GLU A 173 -19.93 0.85 11.76
CA GLU A 173 -21.00 0.91 12.75
C GLU A 173 -20.60 1.73 13.99
N ASN A 174 -21.44 2.69 14.35
CA ASN A 174 -21.25 3.61 15.48
C ASN A 174 -22.48 3.67 16.38
N ASN A 175 -22.36 4.30 17.56
CA ASN A 175 -23.46 4.49 18.51
C ASN A 175 -24.18 3.19 18.88
N ARG A 176 -23.41 2.11 19.06
CA ARG A 176 -23.92 0.81 19.50
C ARG A 176 -24.46 0.90 20.93
N THR A 177 -25.55 0.18 21.17
CA THR A 177 -25.99 -0.12 22.54
C THR A 177 -24.93 -0.96 23.25
N VAL A 178 -24.90 -0.91 24.59
CA VAL A 178 -24.00 -1.73 25.39
C VAL A 178 -24.78 -2.80 26.15
N ASP A 179 -24.14 -3.93 26.39
CA ASP A 179 -24.68 -4.98 27.25
C ASP A 179 -24.59 -4.61 28.75
N GLY A 180 -25.07 -5.51 29.63
CA GLY A 180 -25.00 -5.32 31.08
C GLY A 180 -23.58 -5.27 31.66
N SER A 181 -22.56 -5.57 30.85
CA SER A 181 -21.13 -5.50 31.18
C SER A 181 -20.45 -4.30 30.50
N ASN A 182 -21.22 -3.36 29.92
CA ASN A 182 -20.76 -2.21 29.15
C ASN A 182 -19.99 -2.53 27.85
N ASN A 183 -20.14 -3.74 27.31
CA ASN A 183 -19.56 -4.08 26.01
C ASN A 183 -20.50 -3.66 24.88
N PRO A 184 -20.01 -2.96 23.84
CA PRO A 184 -20.82 -2.62 22.68
C PRO A 184 -21.40 -3.86 21.97
N LEU A 185 -22.70 -3.84 21.71
CA LEU A 185 -23.43 -4.91 21.01
C LEU A 185 -23.42 -4.68 19.50
N ASN A 186 -22.89 -5.65 18.76
CA ASN A 186 -22.77 -5.62 17.30
C ASN A 186 -24.15 -5.62 16.60
N GLY A 187 -24.31 -4.81 15.57
CA GLY A 187 -25.55 -4.68 14.78
C GLY A 187 -26.64 -3.80 15.39
N THR A 188 -26.38 -3.18 16.55
CA THR A 188 -27.35 -2.30 17.25
C THR A 188 -27.14 -0.82 17.00
N GLY A 189 -26.03 -0.47 16.34
CA GLY A 189 -25.63 0.90 16.07
C GLY A 189 -26.13 1.44 14.73
N THR A 190 -25.84 2.72 14.49
CA THR A 190 -26.00 3.33 13.16
C THR A 190 -24.89 2.84 12.25
N GLN A 191 -25.22 2.45 11.02
CA GLN A 191 -24.26 1.89 10.06
C GLN A 191 -24.19 2.73 8.79
N VAL A 192 -22.97 2.88 8.27
CA VAL A 192 -22.70 3.28 6.89
C VAL A 192 -22.16 2.06 6.16
N ILE A 193 -22.77 1.70 5.04
CA ILE A 193 -22.44 0.49 4.29
C ILE A 193 -22.09 0.90 2.86
N PHE A 194 -20.88 0.58 2.42
CA PHE A 194 -20.47 0.62 1.02
C PHE A 194 -20.53 -0.80 0.51
N ASP A 195 -21.52 -1.09 -0.32
CA ASP A 195 -21.87 -2.44 -0.75
C ASP A 195 -21.52 -2.65 -2.22
N GLY A 196 -20.98 -3.83 -2.52
CA GLY A 196 -20.68 -4.27 -3.87
C GLY A 196 -19.62 -3.43 -4.58
N PHE A 197 -18.47 -3.18 -3.94
CA PHE A 197 -17.38 -2.48 -4.65
C PHE A 197 -16.55 -3.43 -5.53
N SER A 198 -16.34 -3.08 -6.80
CA SER A 198 -15.63 -3.93 -7.76
C SER A 198 -14.82 -3.11 -8.76
N THR A 199 -13.82 -3.73 -9.40
CA THR A 199 -13.02 -3.10 -10.44
C THR A 199 -13.35 -3.65 -11.81
N ASN A 200 -13.13 -2.84 -12.84
CA ASN A 200 -13.41 -3.22 -14.22
C ASN A 200 -12.50 -2.46 -15.21
N ASP A 201 -12.28 -3.03 -16.40
CA ASP A 201 -11.53 -2.42 -17.50
C ASP A 201 -12.40 -1.67 -18.52
N GLY A 202 -13.72 -1.72 -18.37
CA GLY A 202 -14.69 -1.15 -19.30
C GLY A 202 -15.90 -0.47 -18.64
N LEU A 203 -17.00 -0.38 -19.37
CA LEU A 203 -18.19 0.38 -18.97
C LEU A 203 -19.24 -0.48 -18.23
N GLY A 204 -18.99 -1.78 -18.02
CA GLY A 204 -19.94 -2.63 -17.31
C GLY A 204 -19.45 -4.02 -16.93
N PRO A 205 -20.21 -4.76 -16.10
CA PRO A 205 -19.81 -5.99 -15.41
C PRO A 205 -19.49 -7.21 -16.30
N GLY A 206 -19.61 -7.09 -17.62
CA GLY A 206 -19.21 -8.13 -18.59
C GLY A 206 -17.84 -7.91 -19.23
N ASP A 207 -17.21 -6.77 -18.95
CA ASP A 207 -15.86 -6.43 -19.41
C ASP A 207 -14.80 -7.13 -18.51
N SER A 208 -13.55 -7.22 -18.99
CA SER A 208 -12.47 -7.86 -18.24
C SER A 208 -12.10 -7.09 -16.96
N ASN A 209 -11.49 -7.79 -16.01
CA ASN A 209 -10.91 -7.19 -14.79
C ASN A 209 -9.40 -7.46 -14.74
N ASP A 210 -8.73 -7.26 -15.88
CA ASP A 210 -7.32 -7.55 -16.07
C ASP A 210 -6.43 -6.41 -15.55
N TYR A 211 -6.92 -5.17 -15.55
CA TYR A 211 -6.21 -4.03 -14.98
C TYR A 211 -6.39 -3.96 -13.46
N GLY A 212 -7.63 -4.00 -12.98
CA GLY A 212 -7.93 -3.88 -11.55
C GLY A 212 -7.48 -2.56 -10.92
N PHE A 213 -7.33 -2.56 -9.60
CA PHE A 213 -6.68 -1.51 -8.83
C PHE A 213 -5.18 -1.76 -8.78
N GLN A 214 -4.39 -0.82 -9.29
CA GLN A 214 -2.93 -0.89 -9.34
C GLN A 214 -2.33 0.05 -8.31
N ALA A 215 -1.35 -0.44 -7.55
CA ALA A 215 -0.52 0.34 -6.66
C ALA A 215 0.94 -0.08 -6.84
N ASP A 216 1.66 0.72 -7.61
CA ASP A 216 3.06 0.49 -7.95
C ASP A 216 3.96 1.39 -7.11
N LEU A 217 4.98 0.80 -6.51
CA LEU A 217 6.01 1.49 -5.78
C LEU A 217 7.36 1.20 -6.42
N LYS A 218 7.92 2.20 -7.08
CA LYS A 218 9.24 2.14 -7.68
C LYS A 218 10.25 2.80 -6.74
N ILE A 219 11.32 2.08 -6.43
CA ILE A 219 12.28 2.47 -5.40
C ILE A 219 13.69 2.43 -6.00
N ASP A 220 14.39 3.57 -5.87
CA ASP A 220 15.76 3.72 -6.31
C ASP A 220 16.66 4.21 -5.18
N VAL A 221 17.90 3.73 -5.23
CA VAL A 221 19.01 4.26 -4.47
C VAL A 221 20.07 4.69 -5.47
N TYR A 222 20.39 5.98 -5.50
CA TYR A 222 21.24 6.56 -6.54
C TYR A 222 22.10 7.71 -5.97
N GLU A 223 23.19 8.04 -6.64
CA GLU A 223 24.04 9.17 -6.31
C GLU A 223 23.28 10.50 -6.40
N THR A 224 23.15 11.19 -5.26
CA THR A 224 22.40 12.44 -5.16
C THR A 224 23.27 13.61 -4.75
N ARG A 225 22.94 14.80 -5.27
CA ARG A 225 23.64 16.04 -4.93
C ARG A 225 23.26 16.48 -3.52
N VAL A 226 24.26 16.58 -2.65
CA VAL A 226 24.14 17.19 -1.31
C VAL A 226 25.00 18.44 -1.28
N ALA A 227 24.38 19.61 -1.18
CA ALA A 227 25.08 20.89 -1.16
C ALA A 227 25.26 21.40 0.27
N LYS A 228 26.42 22.01 0.55
CA LYS A 228 26.68 22.64 1.83
C LYS A 228 25.77 23.86 2.04
N LYS A 229 25.13 23.93 3.20
CA LYS A 229 24.17 25.01 3.52
C LYS A 229 24.84 26.35 3.86
N PHE A 230 25.99 26.31 4.52
CA PHE A 230 26.71 27.49 4.99
C PHE A 230 28.22 27.34 4.77
N SER A 231 28.89 28.44 4.42
CA SER A 231 30.34 28.48 4.33
C SER A 231 30.97 28.31 5.72
N GLY A 232 32.06 27.56 5.80
CA GLY A 232 32.79 27.34 7.04
C GLY A 232 33.13 25.87 7.26
N VAL A 233 33.43 25.53 8.51
CA VAL A 233 33.74 24.16 8.95
C VAL A 233 32.44 23.51 9.42
N ASP A 234 32.18 22.26 9.01
CA ASP A 234 31.04 21.50 9.53
C ASP A 234 31.36 20.79 10.86
N ASP A 235 30.37 20.06 11.40
CA ASP A 235 30.49 19.35 12.68
C ASP A 235 31.62 18.30 12.71
N ASN A 236 32.09 17.86 11.53
CA ASN A 236 33.17 16.88 11.40
C ASN A 236 34.53 17.53 11.10
N GLY A 237 34.64 18.86 11.12
CA GLY A 237 35.89 19.56 10.86
C GLY A 237 36.21 19.78 9.38
N VAL A 238 35.28 19.52 8.46
CA VAL A 238 35.51 19.67 7.02
C VAL A 238 35.08 21.06 6.53
N SER A 239 36.03 21.80 5.96
CA SER A 239 35.79 23.15 5.41
C SER A 239 35.22 23.10 4.01
N GLY A 240 34.34 24.05 3.69
CA GLY A 240 33.71 24.19 2.37
C GLY A 240 32.89 25.48 2.28
N ASN A 241 32.56 25.91 1.06
CA ASN A 241 31.72 27.07 0.82
C ASN A 241 30.24 26.65 0.69
N GLN A 242 29.33 27.59 0.96
CA GLN A 242 27.92 27.41 0.66
C GLN A 242 27.73 27.06 -0.82
N GLY A 243 26.96 25.99 -1.09
CA GLY A 243 26.66 25.52 -2.45
C GLY A 243 27.63 24.46 -2.98
N ASP A 244 28.81 24.28 -2.37
CA ASP A 244 29.74 23.21 -2.72
C ASP A 244 29.11 21.84 -2.44
N GLU A 245 29.36 20.88 -3.33
CA GLU A 245 28.82 19.53 -3.22
C GLU A 245 29.68 18.66 -2.31
N LEU A 246 29.03 17.89 -1.43
CA LEU A 246 29.69 16.86 -0.63
C LEU A 246 30.03 15.68 -1.55
N ILE A 247 31.32 15.37 -1.65
CA ILE A 247 31.85 14.26 -2.43
C ILE A 247 32.71 13.38 -1.52
N TYR A 248 32.46 12.07 -1.50
CA TYR A 248 33.32 11.14 -0.79
C TYR A 248 34.69 11.03 -1.45
N ASN A 249 35.73 10.85 -0.64
CA ASN A 249 37.10 10.78 -1.15
C ASN A 249 37.37 9.48 -1.93
N ASP A 250 36.62 8.42 -1.61
CA ASP A 250 36.71 7.11 -2.25
C ASP A 250 35.42 6.29 -2.07
N ALA A 251 35.39 5.10 -2.66
CA ALA A 251 34.26 4.17 -2.58
C ALA A 251 34.00 3.61 -1.17
N SER A 252 34.93 3.77 -0.21
CA SER A 252 34.69 3.38 1.19
C SER A 252 33.72 4.33 1.91
N ARG A 253 33.53 5.53 1.36
CA ARG A 253 32.60 6.56 1.87
C ARG A 253 32.85 6.93 3.35
N THR A 254 34.10 6.84 3.79
CA THR A 254 34.50 7.12 5.18
C THR A 254 34.91 8.58 5.42
N GLY A 255 35.41 9.26 4.39
CA GLY A 255 35.78 10.67 4.41
C GLY A 255 35.27 11.41 3.18
N TYR A 256 35.09 12.72 3.29
CA TYR A 256 34.53 13.55 2.23
C TYR A 256 35.18 14.93 2.16
N SER A 257 34.98 15.60 1.05
CA SER A 257 35.35 17.00 0.82
C SER A 257 34.20 17.74 0.13
N TYR A 258 34.22 19.07 0.23
CA TYR A 258 33.28 19.91 -0.48
C TYR A 258 33.91 20.40 -1.79
N VAL A 259 33.23 20.16 -2.90
CA VAL A 259 33.72 20.45 -4.25
C VAL A 259 32.72 21.35 -4.97
N ALA A 260 33.17 22.51 -5.45
CA ALA A 260 32.30 23.49 -6.11
C ALA A 260 31.71 22.98 -7.44
N ASN A 261 32.51 22.25 -8.24
CA ASN A 261 32.12 21.69 -9.53
C ASN A 261 32.71 20.29 -9.69
N PRO A 262 32.02 19.24 -9.21
CA PRO A 262 32.53 17.87 -9.30
C PRO A 262 32.54 17.35 -10.74
N ASP A 263 33.65 16.73 -11.14
CA ASP A 263 33.75 16.02 -12.42
C ASP A 263 32.93 14.71 -12.42
N LEU A 264 32.83 14.05 -13.57
CA LEU A 264 32.01 12.83 -13.70
C LEU A 264 32.47 11.68 -12.78
N ALA A 265 33.77 11.57 -12.47
CA ALA A 265 34.27 10.54 -11.57
C ALA A 265 33.92 10.87 -10.10
N GLN A 266 34.02 12.14 -9.74
CA GLN A 266 33.60 12.66 -8.43
C GLN A 266 32.09 12.51 -8.22
N GLN A 267 31.28 12.66 -9.26
CA GLN A 267 29.83 12.49 -9.16
C GLN A 267 29.40 11.06 -8.77
N GLN A 268 30.19 10.04 -9.12
CA GLN A 268 29.97 8.65 -8.68
C GLN A 268 30.25 8.45 -7.18
N LEU A 269 30.94 9.40 -6.55
CA LEU A 269 31.25 9.42 -5.12
C LEU A 269 30.33 10.36 -4.33
N ARG A 270 29.22 10.80 -4.93
CA ARG A 270 28.16 11.52 -4.20
C ARG A 270 27.51 10.63 -3.14
N PRO A 271 26.89 11.21 -2.11
CA PRO A 271 26.01 10.50 -1.21
C PRO A 271 24.91 9.75 -1.95
N LEU A 272 24.50 8.61 -1.40
CA LEU A 272 23.31 7.93 -1.88
C LEU A 272 22.06 8.65 -1.38
N GLY A 273 21.23 9.05 -2.31
CA GLY A 273 19.85 9.45 -2.09
C GLY A 273 18.92 8.25 -2.18
N PHE A 274 17.73 8.44 -1.63
CA PHE A 274 16.63 7.50 -1.72
C PHE A 274 15.50 8.18 -2.49
N ALA A 275 14.95 7.49 -3.48
CA ALA A 275 13.78 7.97 -4.18
C ALA A 275 12.73 6.89 -4.31
N VAL A 276 11.49 7.36 -4.24
CA VAL A 276 10.30 6.53 -4.32
C VAL A 276 9.31 7.22 -5.24
N GLN A 277 8.89 6.52 -6.27
CA GLN A 277 7.76 6.90 -7.10
C GLN A 277 6.62 5.94 -6.80
N GLY A 278 5.51 6.46 -6.27
CA GLY A 278 4.27 5.71 -6.10
C GLY A 278 3.30 6.05 -7.22
N ASN A 279 2.75 5.06 -7.92
CA ASN A 279 1.61 5.23 -8.82
C ASN A 279 0.42 4.45 -8.27
N VAL A 280 -0.74 5.09 -8.21
CA VAL A 280 -2.01 4.42 -7.92
C VAL A 280 -2.96 4.70 -9.07
N SER A 281 -3.47 3.64 -9.69
CA SER A 281 -4.33 3.78 -10.86
C SER A 281 -5.41 2.69 -10.93
N PHE A 282 -6.54 3.04 -11.53
CA PHE A 282 -7.59 2.10 -11.89
C PHE A 282 -8.40 2.66 -13.07
N ARG A 283 -8.92 1.77 -13.91
CA ARG A 283 -9.75 2.15 -15.06
C ARG A 283 -11.17 2.49 -14.61
N ASP A 284 -11.78 1.57 -13.88
CA ASP A 284 -13.10 1.73 -13.28
C ASP A 284 -13.11 1.09 -11.89
N LEU A 285 -13.65 1.84 -10.91
CA LEU A 285 -14.01 1.39 -9.58
C LEU A 285 -15.48 1.72 -9.36
N GLN A 286 -16.27 0.67 -9.19
CA GLN A 286 -17.71 0.75 -9.02
C GLN A 286 -18.08 0.44 -7.57
N ILE A 287 -19.16 1.06 -7.09
CA ILE A 287 -19.80 0.74 -5.81
C ILE A 287 -21.30 0.64 -6.10
N ASP A 288 -21.86 -0.55 -5.94
CA ASP A 288 -23.27 -0.82 -6.24
C ASP A 288 -24.19 0.07 -5.42
N SER A 289 -23.94 0.21 -4.12
CA SER A 289 -24.71 1.14 -3.30
C SER A 289 -23.98 1.65 -2.07
N VAL A 290 -24.34 2.87 -1.66
CA VAL A 290 -24.01 3.43 -0.36
C VAL A 290 -25.29 3.51 0.44
N GLN A 291 -25.34 2.79 1.56
CA GLN A 291 -26.52 2.64 2.39
C GLN A 291 -26.28 3.18 3.79
N LEU A 292 -27.34 3.68 4.41
CA LEU A 292 -27.37 4.05 5.83
C LEU A 292 -28.38 3.18 6.56
N LYS A 293 -28.03 2.70 7.74
CA LYS A 293 -28.93 1.95 8.61
C LYS A 293 -29.05 2.64 9.95
N HIS A 294 -30.25 3.03 10.34
CA HIS A 294 -30.57 3.45 11.70
C HIS A 294 -30.83 2.22 12.59
N PRO A 295 -30.49 2.24 13.90
CA PRO A 295 -30.80 1.15 14.82
C PRO A 295 -32.27 0.69 14.81
N ASP A 296 -33.20 1.64 14.65
CA ASP A 296 -34.64 1.40 14.73
C ASP A 296 -35.27 0.87 13.43
N VAL A 297 -34.50 0.75 12.34
CA VAL A 297 -34.99 0.22 11.06
C VAL A 297 -34.41 -1.16 10.78
N ALA A 298 -35.26 -2.06 10.28
CA ALA A 298 -34.88 -3.44 10.03
C ALA A 298 -33.89 -3.58 8.85
N LEU A 299 -34.07 -2.78 7.80
CA LEU A 299 -33.27 -2.81 6.57
C LEU A 299 -32.53 -1.48 6.39
N PRO A 300 -31.29 -1.50 5.84
CA PRO A 300 -30.63 -0.28 5.40
C PRO A 300 -31.41 0.44 4.29
N GLU A 301 -31.28 1.75 4.22
CA GLU A 301 -31.80 2.57 3.12
C GLU A 301 -30.65 3.03 2.21
N THR A 302 -30.83 2.87 0.90
CA THR A 302 -29.85 3.29 -0.10
C THR A 302 -29.89 4.81 -0.30
N VAL A 303 -28.74 5.45 -0.09
CA VAL A 303 -28.56 6.89 -0.34
C VAL A 303 -28.05 7.15 -1.75
N PHE A 304 -27.08 6.34 -2.19
CA PHE A 304 -26.53 6.39 -3.55
C PHE A 304 -26.54 4.99 -4.16
N SER A 305 -26.85 4.91 -5.44
CA SER A 305 -26.82 3.67 -6.22
C SER A 305 -25.91 3.86 -7.43
N GLY A 306 -25.07 2.87 -7.73
CA GLY A 306 -24.18 2.86 -8.89
C GLY A 306 -23.18 4.01 -8.91
N VAL A 307 -22.36 4.13 -7.86
CA VAL A 307 -21.24 5.08 -7.87
C VAL A 307 -20.13 4.51 -8.75
N VAL A 308 -19.68 5.27 -9.74
CA VAL A 308 -18.66 4.86 -10.70
C VAL A 308 -17.55 5.91 -10.71
N LEU A 309 -16.32 5.48 -10.48
CA LEU A 309 -15.11 6.30 -10.52
C LEU A 309 -14.23 5.78 -11.65
N GLN A 310 -13.81 6.66 -12.57
CA GLN A 310 -13.11 6.23 -13.78
C GLN A 310 -11.83 7.03 -14.04
N ASN A 311 -10.90 6.38 -14.74
CA ASN A 311 -9.63 6.95 -15.20
C ASN A 311 -8.85 7.64 -14.08
N PHE A 312 -8.75 6.96 -12.94
CA PHE A 312 -7.96 7.46 -11.83
C PHE A 312 -6.50 7.08 -12.05
N ASP A 313 -5.63 8.09 -12.01
CA ASP A 313 -4.18 7.92 -12.05
C ASP A 313 -3.56 9.03 -11.21
N ILE A 314 -2.89 8.64 -10.13
CA ILE A 314 -2.13 9.54 -9.28
C ILE A 314 -0.71 9.02 -9.18
N THR A 315 0.24 9.88 -9.56
CA THR A 315 1.66 9.64 -9.35
C THR A 315 2.20 10.57 -8.26
N THR A 316 2.94 9.99 -7.33
CA THR A 316 3.63 10.68 -6.25
C THR A 316 5.12 10.42 -6.38
N ASN A 317 5.93 11.46 -6.21
CA ASN A 317 7.39 11.36 -6.22
C ASN A 317 7.92 11.88 -4.90
N LEU A 318 8.60 11.00 -4.17
CA LEU A 318 9.37 11.34 -2.97
C LEU A 318 10.85 11.20 -3.30
N THR A 319 11.61 12.24 -3.00
CA THR A 319 13.07 12.20 -3.05
C THR A 319 13.60 12.62 -1.69
N ALA A 320 14.46 11.80 -1.12
CA ALA A 320 15.11 12.05 0.15
C ALA A 320 16.62 12.09 -0.09
N THR A 321 17.21 13.25 0.14
CA THR A 321 18.65 13.42 0.12
C THR A 321 19.17 13.43 1.55
N PRO A 322 20.34 12.81 1.82
CA PRO A 322 20.96 12.91 3.12
C PRO A 322 21.20 14.39 3.47
N ILE A 323 20.74 14.81 4.64
CA ILE A 323 21.04 16.15 5.14
C ILE A 323 22.33 16.06 5.96
N ARG A 324 23.26 16.95 5.64
CA ARG A 324 24.30 17.40 6.56
C ARG A 324 24.30 18.93 6.62
#